data_AF-A0A5K1FME9-F1
#
_entry.id   AF-A0A5K1FME9-F1
#
_cell.length_a   1.000
_cell.length_b   1.000
_cell.length_c   1.000
_cell.angle_alpha   90.00
_cell.angle_beta   90.00
_cell.angle_gamma   90.00
#
_symmetry.space_group_name_H-M   'P 1'
#
loop_
_entity.id
_entity.type
_entity.pdbx_description
1 polymer ?
#
loop_
_entity_poly.entity_id
_entity_poly.type
_entity_poly.pdbx_seq_one_letter_code
_entity_poly.pdbx_strand_id
1 'polypeptide(L)'
;MQLTATDSAFTVVDLGCSSGNNTLFVVDRIVKHMLKRYESAGAPVPEFQAFFSDLPSNDFNTLFQLMPSLVKNASLEQCLTAVDHIQRSYFAAAVPGSFYGRLFPAKSVDVFHSAFSLHWLSQ
;
A
#
# COMPACT_ATOMS: atom_id res chain seq x y z
N MET A 1 -4.26 -8.85 -14.97
CA MET A 1 -4.52 -7.39 -14.98
C MET A 1 -3.94 -6.79 -16.24
N GLN A 2 -4.78 -6.22 -17.11
CA GLN A 2 -4.35 -5.44 -18.26
C GLN A 2 -3.99 -4.04 -17.75
N LEU A 3 -2.78 -3.58 -18.03
CA LEU A 3 -2.29 -2.28 -17.59
C LEU A 3 -2.56 -1.28 -18.71
N THR A 4 -3.46 -0.34 -18.46
CA THR A 4 -3.77 0.76 -19.38
C THR A 4 -3.47 2.07 -18.70
N ALA A 5 -3.26 3.13 -19.47
CA ALA A 5 -3.25 4.47 -18.92
C ALA A 5 -4.61 4.74 -18.25
N THR A 6 -4.59 5.10 -16.97
CA THR A 6 -5.78 5.51 -16.20
C THR A 6 -5.51 6.85 -15.56
N ASP A 7 -6.49 7.75 -15.56
CA ASP A 7 -6.42 9.02 -14.82
C ASP A 7 -6.54 8.83 -13.29
N SER A 8 -6.67 7.58 -12.83
CA SER A 8 -6.79 7.21 -11.42
C SER A 8 -5.52 6.57 -10.86
N ALA A 9 -5.22 6.85 -9.59
CA ALA A 9 -4.16 6.20 -8.85
C ALA A 9 -4.39 4.68 -8.70
N PHE A 10 -3.29 3.91 -8.72
CA PHE A 10 -3.29 2.50 -8.41
C PHE A 10 -3.41 2.28 -6.90
N THR A 11 -4.45 1.56 -6.48
CA THR A 11 -4.87 1.46 -5.09
C THR A 11 -4.60 0.08 -4.51
N VAL A 12 -3.72 0.04 -3.50
CA VAL A 12 -3.41 -1.15 -2.71
C VAL A 12 -4.06 -1.01 -1.33
N VAL A 13 -4.63 -2.10 -0.82
CA VAL A 13 -5.16 -2.15 0.55
C VAL A 13 -4.58 -3.36 1.27
N ASP A 14 -4.04 -3.16 2.47
CA ASP A 14 -3.72 -4.23 3.41
C ASP A 14 -4.79 -4.32 4.50
N LEU A 15 -5.47 -5.48 4.58
CA LEU A 15 -6.57 -5.76 5.50
C LEU A 15 -6.07 -6.55 6.72
N GLY A 16 -6.17 -5.91 7.89
CA GLY A 16 -5.59 -6.36 9.15
C GLY A 16 -4.08 -6.09 9.19
N CYS A 17 -3.72 -4.80 9.04
CA CYS A 17 -2.33 -4.36 8.88
C CYS A 17 -1.51 -4.37 10.18
N SER A 18 -2.17 -4.40 11.34
CA SER A 18 -1.54 -4.15 12.64
C SER A 18 -0.72 -2.84 12.64
N SER A 19 0.41 -2.80 13.34
CA SER A 19 1.22 -1.60 13.54
C SER A 19 2.71 -1.78 13.24
N GLY A 20 3.13 -2.93 12.72
CA GLY A 20 4.54 -3.29 12.54
C GLY A 20 5.08 -3.12 11.12
N ASN A 21 6.39 -3.34 10.93
CA ASN A 21 7.04 -3.22 9.62
C ASN A 21 6.55 -4.24 8.56
N ASN A 22 5.87 -5.32 8.97
CA ASN A 22 5.38 -6.33 8.05
C ASN A 22 4.43 -5.75 6.99
N THR A 23 3.48 -4.90 7.40
CA THR A 23 2.53 -4.28 6.47
C THR A 23 3.23 -3.33 5.49
N LEU A 24 4.15 -2.50 5.99
CA LEU A 24 4.93 -1.57 5.18
C LEU A 24 5.76 -2.32 4.13
N PHE A 25 6.40 -3.42 4.53
CA PHE A 25 7.18 -4.27 3.64
C PHE A 25 6.33 -4.93 2.55
N VAL A 26 5.17 -5.47 2.91
CA VAL A 26 4.28 -6.12 1.93
C VAL A 26 3.75 -5.09 0.91
N VAL A 27 3.25 -3.95 1.38
CA VAL A 27 2.75 -2.88 0.51
C VAL A 27 3.86 -2.37 -0.42
N ASP A 28 5.06 -2.14 0.12
CA ASP A 28 6.23 -1.73 -0.67
C ASP A 28 6.58 -2.75 -1.76
N ARG A 29 6.53 -4.05 -1.45
CA ARG A 29 6.75 -5.11 -2.45
C ARG A 29 5.68 -5.13 -3.52
N ILE A 30 4.41 -4.94 -3.17
CA ILE A 30 3.31 -4.87 -4.14
C ILE A 30 3.52 -3.68 -5.08
N VAL A 31 3.75 -2.49 -4.52
CA VAL A 31 3.97 -1.26 -5.30
C VAL A 31 5.20 -1.40 -6.21
N LYS A 32 6.34 -1.86 -5.70
CA LYS A 32 7.55 -2.08 -6.51
C LYS A 32 7.34 -3.10 -7.62
N HIS A 33 6.58 -4.17 -7.36
CA HIS A 33 6.25 -5.15 -8.38
C HIS A 33 5.38 -4.54 -9.48
N MET A 34 4.36 -3.78 -9.09
CA MET A 34 3.46 -3.14 -10.05
C MET A 34 4.15 -2.06 -10.87
N LEU A 35 4.99 -1.24 -10.25
CA LEU A 35 5.84 -0.25 -10.94
C LEU A 35 6.63 -0.91 -12.08
N LYS A 36 7.38 -1.98 -11.79
CA LYS A 36 8.13 -2.75 -12.80
C LYS A 36 7.24 -3.32 -13.90
N ARG A 37 6.01 -3.69 -13.57
CA ARG A 37 5.05 -4.24 -14.53
C ARG A 37 4.54 -3.17 -15.50
N TYR A 38 4.27 -1.95 -15.03
CA TYR A 38 3.90 -0.81 -15.87
C TYR A 38 5.05 -0.44 -16.82
N GLU A 39 6.28 -0.36 -16.30
CA GLU A 39 7.49 -0.10 -17.09
C GLU A 39 7.70 -1.15 -18.18
N SER A 40 7.61 -2.44 -17.82
CA SER A 40 7.78 -3.55 -18.76
C SER A 40 6.69 -3.58 -19.84
N ALA A 41 5.52 -3.01 -19.55
CA ALA A 41 4.42 -2.89 -20.50
C ALA A 41 4.52 -1.63 -21.39
N GLY A 42 5.50 -0.74 -21.14
CA GLY A 42 5.57 0.57 -21.80
C GLY A 42 4.37 1.46 -21.51
N ALA A 43 3.64 1.19 -20.43
CA ALA A 43 2.46 1.94 -20.04
C ALA A 43 2.86 3.12 -19.12
N PRO A 44 2.12 4.24 -19.13
CA PRO A 44 2.31 5.32 -18.17
C PRO A 44 2.19 4.78 -16.74
N VAL A 45 3.16 5.10 -15.89
CA VAL A 45 3.16 4.70 -14.48
C VAL A 45 2.18 5.60 -13.72
N PRO A 46 1.16 5.05 -13.04
CA PRO A 46 0.22 5.84 -12.27
C PRO A 46 0.82 6.27 -10.92
N GLU A 47 0.18 7.22 -10.25
CA GLU A 47 0.40 7.42 -8.82
C GLU A 47 -0.04 6.17 -8.05
N PHE A 48 0.68 5.85 -6.97
CA PHE A 48 0.32 4.74 -6.08
C PHE A 48 -0.23 5.28 -4.76
N GLN A 49 -1.32 4.69 -4.31
CA GLN A 49 -1.86 4.89 -2.97
C GLN A 49 -2.05 3.57 -2.24
N ALA A 50 -1.75 3.57 -0.94
CA ALA A 50 -1.89 2.43 -0.06
C ALA A 50 -2.79 2.77 1.12
N PHE A 51 -3.75 1.89 1.39
CA PHE A 51 -4.57 1.95 2.59
C PHE A 51 -4.17 0.84 3.55
N PHE A 52 -3.93 1.23 4.79
CA PHE A 52 -3.63 0.34 5.91
C PHE A 52 -4.90 0.22 6.75
N SER A 53 -5.58 -0.92 6.66
CA SER A 53 -6.85 -1.12 7.34
C SER A 53 -6.72 -2.10 8.50
N ASP A 54 -7.29 -1.73 9.63
CA ASP A 54 -7.42 -2.56 10.82
C ASP A 54 -8.58 -2.03 11.68
N LEU A 55 -8.88 -2.70 12.78
CA LEU A 55 -9.88 -2.25 13.74
C LEU A 55 -9.53 -0.85 14.30
N PRO A 56 -10.53 -0.06 14.73
CA PRO A 56 -10.28 1.24 15.36
C PRO A 56 -9.38 1.18 16.60
N SER A 57 -9.27 0.00 17.24
CA SER A 57 -8.39 -0.27 18.37
C SER A 57 -6.92 -0.47 18.01
N ASN A 58 -6.59 -0.55 16.72
CA ASN A 58 -5.21 -0.71 16.26
C ASN A 58 -4.38 0.56 16.54
N ASP A 59 -3.09 0.39 16.81
CA ASP A 59 -2.19 1.50 17.06
C ASP A 59 -1.64 2.07 15.74
N PHE A 60 -2.47 2.86 15.06
CA PHE A 60 -2.06 3.55 13.83
C PHE A 60 -0.98 4.62 14.07
N ASN A 61 -0.83 5.13 15.29
CA ASN A 61 0.22 6.10 15.60
C ASN A 61 1.60 5.46 15.45
N THR A 62 1.78 4.27 16.01
CA THR A 62 3.02 3.50 15.83
C THR A 62 3.27 3.20 14.35
N LEU A 63 2.23 2.80 13.60
CA LEU A 63 2.36 2.56 12.16
C LEU A 63 2.85 3.81 11.41
N PHE A 64 2.27 4.98 11.68
CA PHE A 64 2.66 6.23 11.02
C PHE A 64 4.05 6.72 11.43
N GLN A 65 4.50 6.44 12.65
CA GLN A 65 5.88 6.74 13.07
C GLN A 65 6.91 5.86 12.37
N LEU A 66 6.56 4.61 12.04
CA LEU A 66 7.40 3.69 11.27
C LEU A 66 7.39 3.98 9.77
N MET A 67 6.39 4.72 9.26
CA MET A 67 6.28 4.99 7.83
C MET A 67 7.48 5.78 7.32
N PRO A 68 8.17 5.29 6.29
CA PRO A 68 9.27 6.04 5.73
C PRO A 68 8.82 7.30 4.99
N SER A 69 9.77 8.23 4.86
CA SER A 69 9.56 9.47 4.13
C SER A 69 9.19 9.19 2.66
N LEU A 70 8.25 9.98 2.16
CA LEU A 70 7.83 9.93 0.75
C LEU A 70 8.95 10.50 -0.12
N VAL A 71 9.36 9.80 -1.16
CA VAL A 71 10.29 10.36 -2.14
C VAL A 71 9.57 11.40 -2.97
N LYS A 72 10.01 12.65 -2.87
CA LYS A 72 9.36 13.77 -3.57
C LYS A 72 9.79 13.90 -5.03
N ASN A 73 10.92 13.31 -5.45
CA ASN A 73 11.49 13.40 -6.80
C ASN A 73 12.43 12.23 -7.11
N ALA A 74 11.93 10.99 -7.09
CA ALA A 74 12.80 9.83 -7.26
C ALA A 74 13.34 9.74 -8.70
N SER A 75 14.61 10.04 -8.92
CA SER A 75 15.33 9.39 -10.01
C SER A 75 15.59 7.93 -9.60
N LEU A 76 15.54 7.01 -10.56
CA LEU A 76 15.69 5.56 -10.38
C LEU A 76 16.92 5.18 -9.52
N GLU A 77 18.00 5.95 -9.61
CA GLU A 77 19.24 5.75 -8.86
C GLU A 77 19.09 5.97 -7.35
N GLN A 78 18.19 6.85 -6.92
CA GLN A 78 17.97 7.15 -5.48
C GLN A 78 17.14 6.07 -4.79
N CYS A 79 16.23 5.40 -5.50
CA CYS A 79 15.44 4.28 -4.97
C CYS A 79 16.23 2.98 -4.79
N LEU A 80 17.35 2.82 -5.51
CA LEU A 80 18.17 1.59 -5.51
C LEU A 80 19.40 1.69 -4.59
N THR A 81 19.82 2.89 -4.18
CA THR A 81 21.05 3.12 -3.40
C THR A 81 20.84 3.30 -1.90
N ALA A 82 19.59 3.40 -1.43
CA ALA A 82 19.30 3.54 0.00
C ALA A 82 19.37 2.18 0.70
N VAL A 83 20.58 1.72 0.99
CA VAL A 83 20.84 0.48 1.74
C VAL A 83 20.41 0.58 3.21
N ASP A 84 20.11 1.80 3.71
CA ASP A 84 19.82 2.02 5.14
C ASP A 84 18.52 2.80 5.44
N HIS A 85 17.82 3.28 4.42
CA HIS A 85 16.51 3.93 4.59
C HIS A 85 15.55 3.50 3.49
N ILE A 86 14.57 2.65 3.83
CA ILE A 86 13.45 2.32 2.94
C ILE A 86 12.81 3.64 2.52
N GLN A 87 12.85 3.98 1.25
CA GLN A 87 12.20 5.17 0.72
C GLN A 87 10.82 4.78 0.17
N ARG A 88 9.77 5.51 0.55
CA ARG A 88 8.39 5.19 0.14
C ARG A 88 8.03 5.89 -1.17
N SER A 89 7.45 5.14 -2.12
CA SER A 89 7.01 5.64 -3.43
C SER A 89 5.47 5.62 -3.61
N TYR A 90 4.72 5.72 -2.51
CA TYR A 90 3.25 5.69 -2.50
C TYR A 90 2.67 6.62 -1.43
N PHE A 91 1.51 7.21 -1.72
CA PHE A 91 0.70 7.88 -0.71
C PHE A 91 0.09 6.86 0.25
N ALA A 92 -0.05 7.20 1.52
CA ALA A 92 -0.55 6.28 2.52
C ALA A 92 -1.68 6.90 3.34
N ALA A 93 -2.68 6.10 3.69
CA ALA A 93 -3.75 6.46 4.61
C ALA A 93 -4.12 5.25 5.48
N ALA A 94 -4.63 5.51 6.68
CA ALA A 94 -5.23 4.48 7.53
C ALA A 94 -6.74 4.43 7.31
N VAL A 95 -7.32 3.23 7.41
CA VAL A 95 -8.76 2.99 7.31
C VAL A 95 -9.23 2.18 8.52
N PRO A 96 -9.63 2.85 9.62
CA PRO A 96 -10.11 2.17 10.81
C PRO A 96 -11.50 1.58 10.57
N GLY A 97 -11.66 0.28 10.77
CA GLY A 97 -12.94 -0.41 10.64
C GLY A 97 -12.78 -1.92 10.50
N SER A 98 -13.86 -2.66 10.78
CA SER A 98 -13.90 -4.10 10.53
C SER A 98 -13.98 -4.37 9.02
N PHE A 99 -13.05 -5.17 8.49
CA PHE A 99 -13.09 -5.63 7.10
C PHE A 99 -14.16 -6.70 6.84
N TYR A 100 -14.91 -7.12 7.86
CA TYR A 100 -16.17 -7.85 7.68
C TYR A 100 -17.33 -6.93 7.25
N GLY A 101 -17.14 -5.61 7.34
CA GLY A 101 -18.03 -4.60 6.78
C GLY A 101 -17.44 -3.94 5.53
N ARG A 102 -18.19 -3.00 4.94
CA ARG A 102 -17.71 -2.18 3.83
C ARG A 102 -16.74 -1.12 4.34
N LEU A 103 -15.54 -1.09 3.76
CA LEU A 103 -14.52 -0.07 4.05
C LEU A 103 -14.27 0.90 2.88
N PHE A 104 -14.54 0.46 1.66
CA PHE A 104 -14.23 1.23 0.44
C PHE A 104 -15.45 1.37 -0.48
N PRO A 105 -15.51 2.46 -1.28
CA PRO A 105 -16.47 2.57 -2.38
C PRO A 105 -16.37 1.41 -3.38
N ALA A 106 -17.42 1.22 -4.17
CA ALA A 106 -17.37 0.24 -5.25
C ALA A 106 -16.33 0.66 -6.30
N LYS A 107 -15.55 -0.30 -6.81
CA LYS A 107 -14.58 -0.12 -7.90
C LYS A 107 -13.47 0.90 -7.61
N SER A 108 -13.05 1.04 -6.34
CA SER A 108 -11.99 1.98 -5.93
C SER A 108 -10.68 1.33 -5.50
N VAL A 109 -10.58 -0.01 -5.57
CA VAL A 109 -9.40 -0.75 -5.11
C VAL A 109 -8.95 -1.70 -6.21
N ASP A 110 -7.66 -1.66 -6.55
CA ASP A 110 -7.05 -2.53 -7.55
C ASP A 110 -6.57 -3.85 -6.93
N VAL A 111 -5.96 -3.77 -5.74
CA VAL A 111 -5.40 -4.93 -5.05
C VAL A 111 -5.74 -4.89 -3.57
N PHE A 112 -6.37 -5.97 -3.09
CA PHE A 112 -6.47 -6.28 -1.67
C PHE A 112 -5.41 -7.31 -1.29
N HIS A 113 -4.78 -7.11 -0.14
CA HIS A 113 -3.93 -8.07 0.54
C HIS A 113 -4.48 -8.30 1.96
N SER A 114 -4.35 -9.52 2.47
CA SER A 114 -4.56 -9.84 3.87
C SER A 114 -3.68 -11.03 4.24
N ALA A 115 -2.98 -10.93 5.37
CA ALA A 115 -2.15 -12.02 5.89
C ALA A 115 -2.44 -12.20 7.37
N PHE A 116 -2.77 -13.43 7.78
CA PHE A 116 -3.04 -13.79 9.17
C PHE A 116 -4.15 -12.97 9.86
N SER A 117 -5.13 -12.43 9.11
CA SER A 117 -6.22 -11.63 9.69
C SER A 117 -7.59 -12.30 9.54
N LEU A 118 -7.80 -13.09 8.48
CA LEU A 118 -9.10 -13.73 8.19
C LEU A 118 -9.49 -14.86 9.16
N HIS A 119 -8.58 -15.34 10.01
CA HIS A 119 -8.90 -16.38 10.99
C HIS A 119 -9.60 -15.84 12.25
N TRP A 120 -9.64 -14.51 12.42
CA TRP A 120 -10.34 -13.85 13.52
C TRP A 120 -11.82 -13.67 13.19
N LEU A 121 -12.72 -14.35 13.91
CA LEU A 121 -14.16 -14.30 13.65
C LEU A 121 -14.75 -12.89 13.91
N SER A 122 -15.75 -12.50 13.11
CA SER A 122 -16.65 -11.39 13.45
C SER A 122 -17.51 -11.78 14.65
N GLN A 123 -17.51 -10.98 15.71
CA GLN A 123 -18.44 -11.13 16.83
C GLN A 123 -19.85 -10.74 16.44
#